data_AF-A0A1G8VP07-F1
#
_entry.id   AF-A0A1G8VP07-F1
#
_cell.length_a   1.000
_cell.length_b   1.000
_cell.length_c   1.000
_cell.angle_alpha   90.00
_cell.angle_beta   90.00
_cell.angle_gamma   90.00
#
_symmetry.space_group_name_H-M   'P 1'
#
loop_
_entity.id
_entity.type
_entity.pdbx_description
1 polymer ?
#
loop_
_entity_poly.entity_id
_entity_poly.type
_entity_poly.pdbx_seq_one_letter_code
_entity_poly.pdbx_strand_id
1 'polypeptide(L)'
;MRFGFSYIGLIWLIMLLVPNFIWTKNKPKDYEEYVHNENKVLLIFERAGQFVVTSVALVLSDFNFKGWNFWCPVLIISLICMVLYEIYWIRYFRSDKTMKDFYKNLLGIPVAGATLPVIAFFLLGIYGGNGLMILGSVMLGIGHIGIHLAHKKEVIEPGAKKHIVKRILIGIPKVIVSMVLIIVLGFFVVVIIGRNINQIKRVIDYSDGINKSEYVMLNGQEQYILTMGHDISNPVIISLHGGPGAPSTITDYCWIDYLTDDYTVISWDQRGCGRTYYHNVNTDPDNSTVSFEQAMNDLDALVEYARNTYKQDKVIIMGHSYGSLLGSQYVLDHPEKVSAYIGIGQEVIEEDLYAYTYDYNDALAKAREAGDDTGEMENAYENLINNPTVANMSALSNSTLKYHSPRVTEDVSTTATIFSPYFGVDDARWYWVILSALTGNTAYEDLEKPLIDYLLDFNAYKRNTDFQMPVLFISGSDDWSCPVGPIEEYYDVITAPQKEMYLVDGCGHSPQGQLPEEFCQAIKRFLDVCKHVITFN
;
A
#
# COMPACT_ATOMS: atom_id res chain seq x y z
N MET A 1 21.64 3.20 3.27
CA MET A 1 22.97 3.30 2.66
C MET A 1 23.90 2.34 3.38
N ARG A 2 24.47 1.36 2.67
CA ARG A 2 25.37 0.35 3.24
C ARG A 2 26.75 0.46 2.60
N PHE A 3 27.74 0.90 3.37
CA PHE A 3 29.14 0.91 2.94
C PHE A 3 29.63 -0.51 2.67
N GLY A 4 30.24 -0.71 1.49
CA GLY A 4 30.71 -2.01 1.05
C GLY A 4 30.99 -2.00 -0.46
N PHE A 5 31.80 -2.94 -0.94
CA PHE A 5 32.16 -2.99 -2.35
C PHE A 5 30.97 -3.40 -3.24
N SER A 6 30.71 -2.64 -4.31
CA SER A 6 29.73 -3.03 -5.32
C SER A 6 30.36 -3.65 -6.57
N TYR A 7 30.13 -4.94 -6.77
CA TYR A 7 30.54 -5.60 -8.01
C TYR A 7 29.63 -5.21 -9.18
N ILE A 8 28.34 -4.93 -8.93
CA ILE A 8 27.42 -4.43 -9.97
C ILE A 8 27.83 -3.02 -10.40
N GLY A 9 28.10 -2.12 -9.46
CA GLY A 9 28.60 -0.79 -9.78
C GLY A 9 29.94 -0.83 -10.51
N LEU A 10 30.84 -1.76 -10.15
CA LEU A 10 32.07 -2.00 -10.91
C LEU A 10 31.78 -2.44 -12.36
N ILE A 11 30.86 -3.38 -12.58
CA ILE A 11 30.48 -3.82 -13.94
C ILE A 11 29.97 -2.64 -14.77
N TRP A 12 29.08 -1.81 -14.21
CA TRP A 12 28.56 -0.62 -14.90
C TRP A 12 29.67 0.37 -15.23
N LEU A 13 30.62 0.58 -14.32
CA LEU A 13 31.78 1.43 -14.56
C LEU A 13 32.73 0.85 -15.61
N ILE A 14 32.93 -0.46 -15.66
CA ILE A 14 33.73 -1.10 -16.71
C ILE A 14 33.06 -0.91 -18.08
N MET A 15 31.76 -1.18 -18.17
CA MET A 15 30.97 -0.91 -19.38
C MET A 15 31.06 0.56 -19.78
N LEU A 16 30.99 1.49 -18.83
CA LEU A 16 31.18 2.91 -19.12
C LEU A 16 32.60 3.24 -19.60
N LEU A 17 33.64 2.76 -18.91
CA LEU A 17 35.02 3.22 -19.11
C LEU A 17 35.69 2.58 -20.33
N VAL A 18 35.47 1.30 -20.60
CA VAL A 18 36.18 0.56 -21.66
C VAL A 18 35.98 1.20 -23.04
N PRO A 19 34.74 1.49 -23.48
CA PRO A 19 34.52 2.14 -24.77
C PRO A 19 35.07 3.57 -24.80
N ASN A 20 34.98 4.32 -23.69
CA ASN A 20 35.55 5.66 -23.59
C ASN A 20 37.09 5.64 -23.74
N PHE A 21 37.77 4.65 -23.16
CA PHE A 21 39.21 4.46 -23.37
C PHE A 21 39.54 4.17 -24.83
N ILE A 22 38.78 3.31 -25.50
CA ILE A 22 38.95 3.02 -26.94
C ILE A 22 38.70 4.28 -27.77
N TRP A 23 37.69 5.08 -27.39
CA TRP A 23 37.33 6.32 -28.04
C TRP A 23 38.45 7.37 -28.01
N THR A 24 39.30 7.41 -26.98
CA THR A 24 40.45 8.35 -26.94
C THR A 24 41.37 8.24 -28.17
N LYS A 25 41.48 7.04 -28.76
CA LYS A 25 42.25 6.76 -29.99
C LYS A 25 41.39 6.79 -31.27
N ASN A 26 40.08 6.97 -31.12
CA ASN A 26 39.09 6.87 -32.19
C ASN A 26 38.11 8.06 -32.15
N LYS A 27 38.59 9.25 -31.77
CA LYS A 27 37.77 10.47 -31.70
C LYS A 27 37.16 10.80 -33.07
N PRO A 28 36.02 11.52 -33.10
CA PRO A 28 35.46 12.00 -34.35
C PRO A 28 36.45 12.91 -35.08
N LYS A 29 36.40 12.91 -36.41
CA LYS A 29 37.08 13.94 -37.22
C LYS A 29 36.60 15.33 -36.77
N ASP A 30 37.55 16.24 -36.58
CA ASP A 30 37.32 17.64 -36.19
C ASP A 30 36.67 17.83 -34.80
N TYR A 31 36.76 16.81 -33.92
CA TYR A 31 36.17 16.86 -32.58
C TYR A 31 36.60 18.10 -31.76
N GLU A 32 37.87 18.49 -31.84
CA GLU A 32 38.41 19.62 -31.09
C GLU A 32 37.75 20.95 -31.49
N GLU A 33 37.29 21.11 -32.74
CA GLU A 33 36.63 22.34 -33.21
C GLU A 33 35.30 22.63 -32.49
N TYR A 34 34.64 21.60 -31.96
CA TYR A 34 33.33 21.71 -31.31
C TYR A 34 33.40 21.82 -29.78
N VAL A 35 34.57 21.56 -29.16
CA VAL A 35 34.72 21.48 -27.69
C VAL A 35 35.13 22.82 -27.07
N HIS A 36 35.54 23.80 -27.89
CA HIS A 36 36.16 25.04 -27.40
C HIS A 36 35.23 26.02 -26.67
N ASN A 37 33.92 25.76 -26.55
CA ASN A 37 32.97 26.71 -25.95
C ASN A 37 31.83 26.06 -25.14
N GLU A 38 32.15 25.06 -24.31
CA GLU A 38 31.18 24.44 -23.41
C GLU A 38 30.66 25.40 -22.33
N ASN A 39 29.38 25.30 -21.98
CA ASN A 39 28.79 26.10 -20.93
C ASN A 39 29.37 25.72 -19.56
N LYS A 40 30.03 26.68 -18.90
CA LYS A 40 30.70 26.49 -17.60
C LYS A 40 29.78 25.95 -16.50
N VAL A 41 28.50 26.33 -16.50
CA VAL A 41 27.53 25.84 -15.51
C VAL A 41 27.22 24.37 -15.75
N LEU A 42 26.96 23.98 -17.00
CA LEU A 42 26.72 22.57 -17.35
C LEU A 42 27.94 21.70 -17.05
N LEU A 43 29.15 22.23 -17.31
CA LEU A 43 30.39 21.54 -16.99
C LEU A 43 30.57 21.32 -15.48
N ILE A 44 30.20 22.29 -14.63
CA ILE A 44 30.22 22.10 -13.17
C ILE A 44 29.27 20.96 -12.76
N PHE A 45 28.05 20.96 -13.28
CA PHE A 45 27.07 19.89 -13.00
C PHE A 45 27.57 18.52 -13.47
N GLU A 46 28.15 18.43 -14.66
CA GLU A 46 28.75 17.20 -15.19
C GLU A 46 29.87 16.69 -14.29
N ARG A 47 30.84 17.53 -13.93
CA ARG A 47 32.00 17.13 -13.11
C ARG A 47 31.58 16.70 -11.71
N ALA A 48 30.67 17.46 -11.09
CA ALA A 48 30.15 17.12 -9.77
C ALA A 48 29.34 15.81 -9.81
N GLY A 49 28.45 15.65 -10.78
CA GLY A 49 27.68 14.42 -10.96
C GLY A 49 28.57 13.21 -11.26
N GLN A 50 29.59 13.37 -12.12
CA GLN A 50 30.56 12.31 -12.45
C GLN A 50 31.31 11.84 -11.20
N PHE A 51 31.79 12.77 -10.37
CA PHE A 51 32.48 12.43 -9.13
C PHE A 51 31.57 11.64 -8.17
N VAL A 52 30.32 12.10 -7.98
CA VAL A 52 29.36 11.43 -7.09
C VAL A 52 29.02 10.04 -7.62
N VAL A 53 28.61 9.92 -8.89
CA VAL A 53 28.19 8.64 -9.49
C VAL A 53 29.31 7.61 -9.46
N THR A 54 30.53 7.98 -9.87
CA THR A 54 31.65 7.05 -9.92
C THR A 54 32.11 6.59 -8.54
N SER A 55 32.14 7.50 -7.56
CA SER A 55 32.52 7.18 -6.20
C SER A 55 31.47 6.30 -5.52
N VAL A 56 30.20 6.71 -5.58
CA VAL A 56 29.08 6.02 -4.95
C VAL A 56 28.90 4.63 -5.55
N ALA A 57 29.05 4.48 -6.87
CA ALA A 57 28.89 3.19 -7.56
C ALA A 57 29.81 2.10 -7.00
N LEU A 58 31.00 2.43 -6.46
CA LEU A 58 31.94 1.43 -5.96
C LEU A 58 31.83 1.19 -4.45
N VAL A 59 31.62 2.25 -3.67
CA VAL A 59 31.79 2.21 -2.21
C VAL A 59 30.54 1.80 -1.45
N LEU A 60 29.40 1.68 -2.13
CA LEU A 60 28.13 1.26 -1.52
C LEU A 60 27.66 -0.07 -2.11
N SER A 61 27.56 -1.09 -1.27
CA SER A 61 27.09 -2.43 -1.65
C SER A 61 25.59 -2.50 -1.96
N ASP A 62 24.89 -1.36 -1.82
CA ASP A 62 23.46 -1.21 -2.03
C ASP A 62 23.00 -1.70 -3.41
N PHE A 63 23.88 -1.64 -4.42
CA PHE A 63 23.61 -2.01 -5.81
C PHE A 63 23.87 -3.47 -6.16
N ASN A 64 24.44 -4.26 -5.24
CA ASN A 64 24.71 -5.67 -5.52
C ASN A 64 23.41 -6.45 -5.63
N PHE A 65 23.43 -7.56 -6.38
CA PHE A 65 22.26 -8.42 -6.50
C PHE A 65 21.97 -9.06 -5.14
N LYS A 66 20.78 -8.78 -4.59
CA LYS A 66 20.32 -9.26 -3.27
C LYS A 66 19.31 -10.41 -3.38
N GLY A 67 19.35 -11.16 -4.48
CA GLY A 67 18.30 -12.13 -4.83
C GLY A 67 17.14 -11.49 -5.59
N TRP A 68 16.20 -12.32 -6.05
CA TRP A 68 15.03 -11.88 -6.79
C TRP A 68 14.05 -11.13 -5.88
N ASN A 69 13.72 -9.90 -6.26
CA ASN A 69 12.77 -9.05 -5.55
C ASN A 69 12.07 -8.10 -6.53
N PHE A 70 11.10 -7.33 -6.02
CA PHE A 70 10.31 -6.36 -6.78
C PHE A 70 11.17 -5.36 -7.59
N TRP A 71 12.39 -5.06 -7.15
CA TRP A 71 13.29 -4.11 -7.80
C TRP A 71 14.16 -4.72 -8.90
N CYS A 72 14.21 -6.04 -9.06
CA CYS A 72 15.00 -6.70 -10.09
C CYS A 72 14.66 -6.26 -11.53
N PRO A 73 13.39 -6.01 -11.91
CA PRO A 73 13.08 -5.42 -13.21
C PRO A 73 13.78 -4.07 -13.46
N VAL A 74 13.93 -3.22 -12.43
CA VAL A 74 14.65 -1.94 -12.55
C VAL A 74 16.13 -2.15 -12.84
N LEU A 75 16.77 -3.11 -12.17
CA LEU A 75 18.16 -3.49 -12.44
C LEU A 75 18.30 -4.06 -13.86
N ILE A 76 17.34 -4.87 -14.33
CA ILE A 76 17.33 -5.42 -15.69
C ILE A 76 17.22 -4.30 -16.72
N ILE A 77 16.33 -3.34 -16.52
CA ILE A 77 16.20 -2.18 -17.42
C ILE A 77 17.49 -1.34 -17.40
N SER A 78 18.10 -1.14 -16.24
CA SER A 78 19.42 -0.49 -16.13
C SER A 78 20.49 -1.22 -16.95
N LEU A 79 20.53 -2.55 -16.88
CA LEU A 79 21.44 -3.37 -17.68
C LEU A 79 21.15 -3.25 -19.18
N ILE A 80 19.88 -3.27 -19.59
CA ILE A 80 19.47 -3.07 -20.98
C ILE A 80 19.96 -1.69 -21.47
N CYS A 81 19.88 -0.63 -20.67
CA CYS A 81 20.43 0.67 -21.01
C CYS A 81 21.94 0.62 -21.25
N MET A 82 22.70 -0.09 -20.39
CA MET A 82 24.14 -0.26 -20.58
C MET A 82 24.48 -1.11 -21.81
N VAL A 83 23.70 -2.16 -22.11
CA VAL A 83 23.87 -2.96 -23.33
C VAL A 83 23.59 -2.13 -24.58
N LEU A 84 22.54 -1.31 -24.59
CA LEU A 84 22.26 -0.38 -25.68
C LEU A 84 23.37 0.66 -25.85
N TYR A 85 23.99 1.09 -24.75
CA TYR A 85 25.15 1.98 -24.76
C TYR A 85 26.36 1.32 -25.43
N GLU A 86 26.63 0.05 -25.14
CA GLU A 86 27.67 -0.71 -25.85
C GLU A 86 27.36 -0.86 -27.34
N ILE A 87 26.10 -1.15 -27.69
CA ILE A 87 25.66 -1.23 -29.10
C ILE A 87 25.86 0.11 -29.81
N TYR A 88 25.58 1.23 -29.13
CA TYR A 88 25.87 2.57 -29.64
C TYR A 88 27.36 2.72 -29.98
N TRP A 89 28.26 2.29 -29.09
CA TRP A 89 29.70 2.37 -29.31
C TRP A 89 30.19 1.48 -30.45
N ILE A 90 29.74 0.22 -30.51
CA ILE A 90 30.06 -0.70 -31.61
C ILE A 90 29.68 -0.08 -32.95
N ARG A 91 28.49 0.52 -33.02
CA ARG A 91 28.00 1.20 -34.22
C ARG A 91 28.87 2.41 -34.58
N TYR A 92 29.26 3.21 -33.58
CA TYR A 92 30.14 4.35 -33.79
C TYR A 92 31.53 3.92 -34.29
N PHE A 93 32.16 2.93 -33.66
CA PHE A 93 33.51 2.50 -34.05
C PHE A 93 33.58 1.83 -35.43
N ARG A 94 32.47 1.25 -35.90
CA ARG A 94 32.34 0.71 -37.26
C ARG A 94 31.99 1.76 -38.32
N SER A 95 31.71 3.00 -37.93
CA SER A 95 31.39 4.10 -38.84
C SER A 95 32.66 4.80 -39.36
N ASP A 96 32.47 5.81 -40.20
CA ASP A 96 33.54 6.71 -40.67
C ASP A 96 34.06 7.66 -39.58
N LYS A 97 33.51 7.56 -38.35
CA LYS A 97 33.88 8.32 -37.16
C LYS A 97 33.76 9.83 -37.40
N THR A 98 32.64 10.25 -37.97
CA THR A 98 32.31 11.68 -38.09
C THR A 98 31.53 12.17 -36.87
N MET A 99 31.46 13.49 -36.67
CA MET A 99 30.60 14.08 -35.63
C MET A 99 29.13 13.74 -35.82
N LYS A 100 28.68 13.55 -37.07
CA LYS A 100 27.32 13.12 -37.40
C LYS A 100 27.06 11.68 -36.97
N ASP A 101 28.05 10.80 -37.12
CA ASP A 101 27.96 9.42 -36.64
C ASP A 101 27.93 9.35 -35.12
N PHE A 102 28.75 10.17 -34.46
CA PHE A 102 28.80 10.30 -33.01
C PHE A 102 27.44 10.71 -32.42
N TYR A 103 26.72 11.66 -33.04
CA TYR A 103 25.43 12.13 -32.56
C TYR A 103 24.19 11.49 -33.19
N LYS A 104 24.37 10.44 -34.00
CA LYS A 104 23.27 9.68 -34.60
C LYS A 104 22.43 9.03 -33.50
N ASN A 105 21.10 9.17 -33.57
CA ASN A 105 20.19 8.56 -32.60
C ASN A 105 20.31 7.02 -32.61
N LEU A 106 20.01 6.37 -31.49
CA LEU A 106 19.89 4.91 -31.40
C LEU A 106 18.47 4.59 -30.95
N LEU A 107 17.69 3.86 -31.77
CA LEU A 107 16.28 3.53 -31.46
C LEU A 107 15.43 4.75 -31.06
N GLY A 108 15.65 5.90 -31.71
CA GLY A 108 14.97 7.16 -31.37
C GLY A 108 15.58 7.95 -30.21
N ILE A 109 16.50 7.37 -29.43
CA ILE A 109 17.18 8.03 -28.31
C ILE A 109 18.20 9.04 -28.85
N PRO A 110 18.06 10.34 -28.56
CA PRO A 110 19.04 11.35 -28.94
C PRO A 110 20.28 11.26 -28.04
N VAL A 111 21.45 11.59 -28.61
CA VAL A 111 22.75 11.62 -27.89
C VAL A 111 22.94 10.36 -27.01
N ALA A 112 22.68 9.19 -27.59
CA ALA A 112 22.56 7.93 -26.87
C ALA A 112 23.80 7.58 -26.02
N GLY A 113 25.00 7.97 -26.47
CA GLY A 113 26.24 7.85 -25.70
C GLY A 113 26.26 8.63 -24.39
N ALA A 114 25.49 9.71 -24.28
CA ALA A 114 25.37 10.50 -23.04
C ALA A 114 24.13 10.08 -22.23
N THR A 115 23.00 9.85 -22.91
CA THR A 115 21.70 9.61 -22.26
C THR A 115 21.63 8.23 -21.59
N LEU A 116 22.10 7.17 -22.26
CA LEU A 116 21.90 5.79 -21.79
C LEU A 116 22.64 5.50 -20.47
N PRO A 117 23.92 5.92 -20.28
CA PRO A 117 24.59 5.73 -19.00
C PRO A 117 23.94 6.48 -17.85
N VAL A 118 23.50 7.73 -18.08
CA VAL A 118 22.83 8.54 -17.06
C VAL A 118 21.55 7.85 -16.59
N ILE A 119 20.74 7.34 -17.53
CA ILE A 119 19.53 6.57 -17.20
C ILE A 119 19.91 5.30 -16.44
N ALA A 120 20.94 4.58 -16.88
CA ALA A 120 21.36 3.34 -16.24
C ALA A 120 21.77 3.57 -14.77
N PHE A 121 22.61 4.58 -14.48
CA PHE A 121 23.02 4.90 -13.11
C PHE A 121 21.87 5.46 -12.25
N PHE A 122 20.95 6.22 -12.84
CA PHE A 122 19.74 6.66 -12.16
C PHE A 122 18.86 5.47 -11.73
N LEU A 123 18.61 4.53 -12.65
CA LEU A 123 17.88 3.29 -12.37
C LEU A 123 18.63 2.40 -11.37
N LEU A 124 19.97 2.37 -11.42
CA LEU A 124 20.79 1.69 -10.44
C LEU A 124 20.62 2.31 -9.04
N GLY A 125 20.51 3.63 -8.96
CA GLY A 125 20.17 4.36 -7.73
C GLY A 125 18.80 3.97 -7.18
N ILE A 126 17.79 3.82 -8.05
CA ILE A 126 16.45 3.32 -7.66
C ILE A 126 16.54 1.88 -7.15
N TYR A 127 17.19 0.98 -7.89
CA TYR A 127 17.38 -0.41 -7.49
C TYR A 127 18.04 -0.54 -6.12
N GLY A 128 19.09 0.26 -5.87
CA GLY A 128 19.81 0.26 -4.60
C GLY A 128 19.12 1.04 -3.48
N GLY A 129 17.98 1.70 -3.73
CA GLY A 129 17.35 2.60 -2.76
C GLY A 129 18.28 3.74 -2.30
N ASN A 130 19.12 4.25 -3.22
CA ASN A 130 20.22 5.14 -2.88
C ASN A 130 20.02 6.57 -3.41
N GLY A 131 19.61 7.46 -2.51
CA GLY A 131 19.37 8.87 -2.84
C GLY A 131 20.59 9.63 -3.38
N LEU A 132 21.82 9.29 -2.93
CA LEU A 132 23.04 9.94 -3.42
C LEU A 132 23.34 9.57 -4.87
N MET A 133 23.15 8.31 -5.25
CA MET A 133 23.28 7.86 -6.64
C MET A 133 22.25 8.54 -7.55
N ILE A 134 21.00 8.68 -7.07
CA ILE A 134 19.92 9.36 -7.81
C ILE A 134 20.28 10.83 -8.03
N LEU A 135 20.64 11.56 -6.97
CA LEU A 135 21.04 12.97 -7.06
C LEU A 135 22.26 13.16 -7.96
N GLY A 136 23.29 12.32 -7.80
CA GLY A 136 24.48 12.35 -8.64
C GLY A 136 24.16 12.11 -10.12
N SER A 137 23.27 11.17 -10.42
CA SER A 137 22.85 10.86 -11.80
C SER A 137 22.03 11.99 -12.41
N VAL A 138 21.19 12.67 -11.62
CA VAL A 138 20.45 13.86 -12.08
C VAL A 138 21.40 15.01 -12.39
N MET A 139 22.35 15.30 -11.49
CA MET A 139 23.37 16.33 -11.71
C MET A 139 24.20 16.03 -12.97
N LEU A 140 24.64 14.78 -13.12
CA LEU A 140 25.35 14.31 -14.31
C LEU A 140 24.49 14.47 -15.57
N GLY A 141 23.20 14.13 -15.50
CA GLY A 141 22.27 14.27 -16.61
C GLY A 141 22.09 15.72 -17.07
N ILE A 142 21.90 16.66 -16.15
CA ILE A 142 21.78 18.09 -16.45
C ILE A 142 23.01 18.59 -17.21
N GLY A 143 24.21 18.26 -16.71
CA GLY A 143 25.46 18.67 -17.31
C GLY A 143 25.76 17.95 -18.62
N HIS A 144 25.97 16.64 -18.54
CA HIS A 144 26.49 15.78 -19.61
C HIS A 144 25.56 15.75 -20.83
N ILE A 145 24.26 15.48 -20.63
CA ILE A 145 23.30 15.44 -21.74
C ILE A 145 23.12 16.85 -22.32
N GLY A 146 23.11 17.89 -21.49
CA GLY A 146 23.02 19.29 -21.92
C GLY A 146 24.14 19.69 -22.86
N ILE A 147 25.39 19.36 -22.52
CA ILE A 147 26.58 19.61 -23.35
C ILE A 147 26.47 18.87 -24.69
N HIS A 148 26.17 17.57 -24.66
CA HIS A 148 26.07 16.78 -25.88
C HIS A 148 24.90 17.19 -26.79
N LEU A 149 23.79 17.69 -26.25
CA LEU A 149 22.70 18.26 -27.03
C LEU A 149 23.10 19.59 -27.71
N ALA A 150 23.92 20.41 -27.04
CA ALA A 150 24.45 21.64 -27.64
C ALA A 150 25.37 21.32 -28.83
N HIS A 151 26.33 20.41 -28.65
CA HIS A 151 27.22 19.96 -29.74
C HIS A 151 26.43 19.33 -30.91
N LYS A 152 25.45 18.48 -30.61
CA LYS A 152 24.60 17.87 -31.65
C LYS A 152 23.89 18.93 -32.50
N LYS A 153 23.46 20.04 -31.88
CA LYS A 153 22.79 21.14 -32.57
C LYS A 153 23.73 21.86 -33.54
N GLU A 154 24.98 22.08 -33.14
CA GLU A 154 26.02 22.71 -33.97
C GLU A 154 26.43 21.82 -35.17
N VAL A 155 26.47 20.50 -34.98
CA VAL A 155 26.87 19.53 -36.00
C VAL A 155 25.78 19.28 -37.05
N ILE A 156 24.51 19.18 -36.63
CA ILE A 156 23.42 18.73 -37.50
C ILE A 156 22.68 19.91 -38.16
N GLU A 157 22.73 21.10 -37.57
CA GLU A 157 22.02 22.29 -38.07
C GLU A 157 22.91 23.55 -38.07
N PRO A 158 23.94 23.62 -38.94
CA PRO A 158 24.66 24.87 -39.13
C PRO A 158 23.71 25.90 -39.77
N GLY A 159 23.09 26.76 -38.96
CA GLY A 159 22.28 27.89 -39.41
C GLY A 159 20.76 27.69 -39.56
N ALA A 160 20.12 26.71 -38.90
CA ALA A 160 18.67 26.48 -39.07
C ALA A 160 17.77 27.44 -38.25
N LYS A 161 17.71 28.71 -38.66
CA LYS A 161 16.52 29.56 -38.43
C LYS A 161 15.50 29.29 -39.56
N LYS A 162 14.82 28.15 -39.55
CA LYS A 162 13.57 27.91 -40.32
C LYS A 162 12.90 26.63 -39.81
N HIS A 163 11.59 26.70 -39.57
CA HIS A 163 10.71 25.69 -38.93
C HIS A 163 10.56 25.75 -37.40
N ILE A 164 10.33 26.94 -36.85
CA ILE A 164 9.82 27.13 -35.49
C ILE A 164 8.46 26.42 -35.30
N VAL A 165 7.55 26.54 -36.26
CA VAL A 165 6.17 25.99 -36.13
C VAL A 165 6.14 24.46 -36.09
N LYS A 166 6.93 23.76 -36.94
CA LYS A 166 7.01 22.29 -36.95
C LYS A 166 7.74 21.74 -35.71
N ARG A 167 8.69 22.50 -35.14
CA ARG A 167 9.37 22.19 -33.86
C ARG A 167 8.46 22.37 -32.65
N ILE A 168 7.62 23.40 -32.65
CA ILE A 168 6.63 23.64 -31.59
C ILE A 168 5.55 22.55 -31.61
N LEU A 169 4.99 22.24 -32.79
CA LEU A 169 3.93 21.21 -32.95
C LEU A 169 4.38 19.79 -32.55
N ILE A 170 5.64 19.41 -32.78
CA ILE A 170 6.19 18.09 -32.40
C ILE A 170 6.86 18.11 -31.03
N GLY A 171 7.29 19.29 -30.56
CA GLY A 171 7.99 19.49 -29.28
C GLY A 171 7.06 19.57 -28.08
N ILE A 172 5.87 20.18 -28.24
CA ILE A 172 4.87 20.28 -27.17
C ILE A 172 4.45 18.89 -26.65
N PRO A 173 4.06 17.92 -27.49
CA PRO A 173 3.74 16.57 -27.02
C PRO A 173 4.91 15.88 -26.31
N LYS A 174 6.15 16.10 -26.77
CA LYS A 174 7.35 15.52 -26.14
C LYS A 174 7.65 16.13 -24.76
N VAL A 175 7.45 17.43 -24.61
CA VAL A 175 7.60 18.11 -23.31
C VAL A 175 6.51 17.64 -22.36
N ILE A 176 5.26 17.54 -22.82
CA ILE A 176 4.15 17.01 -22.02
C ILE A 176 4.44 15.58 -21.58
N VAL A 177 4.81 14.68 -22.49
CA VAL A 177 5.16 13.29 -22.15
C VAL A 177 6.34 13.23 -21.18
N SER A 178 7.37 14.07 -21.36
CA SER A 178 8.51 14.12 -20.45
C SER A 178 8.12 14.64 -19.07
N MET A 179 7.27 15.66 -18.98
CA MET A 179 6.73 16.16 -17.72
C MET A 179 5.88 15.11 -17.01
N VAL A 180 5.01 14.41 -17.74
CA VAL A 180 4.21 13.30 -17.19
C VAL A 180 5.13 12.21 -16.65
N LEU A 181 6.15 11.80 -17.41
CA LEU A 181 7.12 10.80 -16.95
C LEU A 181 7.88 11.26 -15.70
N ILE A 182 8.29 12.53 -15.61
CA ILE A 182 8.95 13.09 -14.43
C ILE A 182 8.01 13.10 -13.23
N ILE A 183 6.74 13.48 -13.40
CA ILE A 183 5.74 13.48 -12.33
C ILE A 183 5.49 12.05 -11.84
N VAL A 184 5.27 11.10 -12.76
CA VAL A 184 5.07 9.68 -12.44
C VAL A 184 6.29 9.11 -11.72
N LEU A 185 7.49 9.37 -12.23
CA LEU A 185 8.73 8.92 -11.61
C LEU A 185 8.96 9.56 -10.23
N GLY A 186 8.69 10.85 -10.10
CA GLY A 186 8.75 11.58 -8.83
C GLY A 186 7.79 11.01 -7.80
N PHE A 187 6.56 10.70 -8.21
CA PHE A 187 5.58 10.01 -7.37
C PHE A 187 6.11 8.66 -6.86
N PHE A 188 6.64 7.80 -7.76
CA PHE A 188 7.23 6.53 -7.34
C PHE A 188 8.41 6.71 -6.39
N VAL A 189 9.29 7.70 -6.62
CA VAL A 189 10.39 8.00 -5.70
C VAL A 189 9.88 8.40 -4.32
N VAL A 190 8.86 9.26 -4.24
CA VAL A 190 8.25 9.65 -2.95
C VAL A 190 7.66 8.44 -2.24
N VAL A 191 6.88 7.61 -2.95
CA VAL A 191 6.31 6.36 -2.42
C VAL A 191 7.41 5.45 -1.88
N ILE A 192 8.47 5.22 -2.64
CA ILE A 192 9.60 4.36 -2.22
C ILE A 192 10.27 4.91 -0.97
N ILE A 193 10.54 6.22 -0.93
CA ILE A 193 11.17 6.85 0.24
C ILE A 193 10.28 6.70 1.47
N GLY A 194 8.98 7.00 1.36
CA GLY A 194 8.04 6.86 2.46
C GLY A 194 7.92 5.41 2.95
N ARG A 195 7.85 4.44 2.03
CA ARG A 195 7.87 3.00 2.37
C ARG A 195 9.13 2.58 3.12
N ASN A 196 10.30 3.04 2.67
CA ASN A 196 11.57 2.75 3.35
C ASN A 196 11.64 3.40 4.73
N ILE A 197 11.15 4.65 4.88
CA ILE A 197 11.06 5.31 6.18
C ILE A 197 10.15 4.51 7.11
N ASN A 198 8.98 4.09 6.64
CA ASN A 198 8.04 3.29 7.41
C ASN A 198 8.58 1.91 7.78
N GLN A 199 9.35 1.29 6.89
CA GLN A 199 10.05 0.04 7.18
C GLN A 199 11.11 0.23 8.25
N ILE A 200 11.95 1.26 8.15
CA ILE A 200 13.03 1.55 9.13
C ILE A 200 12.45 1.86 10.51
N LYS A 201 11.38 2.67 10.58
CA LYS A 201 10.70 3.00 11.85
C LYS A 201 10.17 1.75 12.57
N ARG A 202 9.86 0.69 11.83
CA ARG A 202 9.23 -0.53 12.33
C ARG A 202 10.16 -1.73 12.33
N VAL A 203 11.46 -1.53 12.10
CA VAL A 203 12.45 -2.53 12.49
C VAL A 203 12.42 -2.54 14.01
N ILE A 204 11.77 -3.55 14.58
CA ILE A 204 11.73 -3.75 16.02
C ILE A 204 13.11 -4.29 16.42
N ASP A 205 13.93 -3.42 16.99
CA ASP A 205 15.30 -3.70 17.45
C ASP A 205 15.32 -4.02 18.96
N TYR A 206 14.32 -4.77 19.42
CA TYR A 206 14.28 -5.34 20.76
C TYR A 206 14.59 -6.83 20.66
N SER A 207 15.38 -7.38 21.60
CA SER A 207 15.75 -8.80 21.63
C SER A 207 14.53 -9.73 21.60
N ASP A 208 13.42 -9.27 22.18
CA ASP A 208 12.19 -10.03 22.40
C ASP A 208 11.01 -9.46 21.59
N GLY A 209 11.27 -8.52 20.67
CA GLY A 209 10.24 -7.91 19.82
C GLY A 209 9.95 -8.73 18.56
N ILE A 210 8.76 -8.53 17.98
CA ILE A 210 8.31 -9.24 16.79
C ILE A 210 7.69 -8.27 15.78
N ASN A 211 8.23 -8.25 14.55
CA ASN A 211 7.57 -7.69 13.38
C ASN A 211 7.72 -8.71 12.24
N LYS A 212 6.73 -9.57 12.09
CA LYS A 212 6.83 -10.77 11.26
C LYS A 212 5.60 -10.94 10.38
N SER A 213 5.86 -11.01 9.07
CA SER A 213 4.94 -11.48 8.05
C SER A 213 5.15 -12.98 7.84
N GLU A 214 4.10 -13.78 7.98
CA GLU A 214 4.17 -15.21 7.73
C GLU A 214 2.86 -15.81 7.24
N TYR A 215 2.94 -17.01 6.66
CA TYR A 215 1.79 -17.83 6.36
C TYR A 215 1.69 -18.96 7.39
N VAL A 216 0.51 -19.14 7.97
CA VAL A 216 0.24 -20.18 8.97
C VAL A 216 -0.79 -21.15 8.43
N MET A 217 -0.59 -22.45 8.65
CA MET A 217 -1.52 -23.48 8.22
C MET A 217 -2.74 -23.49 9.14
N LEU A 218 -3.88 -22.98 8.68
CA LEU A 218 -5.16 -22.96 9.39
C LEU A 218 -6.20 -23.75 8.59
N ASN A 219 -6.67 -24.86 9.18
CA ASN A 219 -7.64 -25.79 8.59
C ASN A 219 -7.47 -26.04 7.08
N GLY A 220 -6.27 -26.47 6.70
CA GLY A 220 -5.98 -26.91 5.34
C GLY A 220 -5.61 -25.81 4.34
N GLN A 221 -5.51 -24.54 4.75
CA GLN A 221 -4.95 -23.47 3.92
C GLN A 221 -3.86 -22.69 4.65
N GLU A 222 -2.84 -22.24 3.91
CA GLU A 222 -1.81 -21.34 4.41
C GLU A 222 -2.33 -19.91 4.38
N GLN A 223 -2.62 -19.33 5.54
CA GLN A 223 -3.25 -18.02 5.67
C GLN A 223 -2.25 -16.98 6.17
N TYR A 224 -2.30 -15.78 5.60
CA TYR A 224 -1.34 -14.73 5.88
C TYR A 224 -1.65 -14.03 7.21
N ILE A 225 -0.62 -13.84 8.04
CA ILE A 225 -0.67 -13.02 9.25
C ILE A 225 0.49 -12.02 9.29
N LEU A 226 0.24 -10.88 9.94
CA LEU A 226 1.25 -9.91 10.35
C LEU A 226 1.21 -9.80 11.87
N THR A 227 2.31 -10.16 12.54
CA THR A 227 2.44 -10.00 14.00
C THR A 227 3.39 -8.86 14.34
N MET A 228 2.95 -7.95 15.21
CA MET A 228 3.69 -6.76 15.65
C MET A 228 3.62 -6.60 17.17
N GLY A 229 4.77 -6.42 17.83
CA GLY A 229 4.85 -6.18 19.28
C GLY A 229 6.28 -5.91 19.74
N HIS A 230 6.47 -5.10 20.78
CA HIS A 230 7.79 -4.84 21.35
C HIS A 230 8.29 -5.96 22.28
N ASP A 231 7.38 -6.81 22.78
CA ASP A 231 7.68 -7.97 23.61
C ASP A 231 6.68 -9.10 23.34
N ILE A 232 7.16 -10.27 22.92
CA ILE A 232 6.32 -11.45 22.64
C ILE A 232 5.60 -12.03 23.88
N SER A 233 5.97 -11.61 25.08
CA SER A 233 5.28 -11.98 26.33
C SER A 233 4.08 -11.09 26.65
N ASN A 234 3.93 -9.96 25.95
CA ASN A 234 2.76 -9.09 26.08
C ASN A 234 1.47 -9.84 25.70
N PRO A 235 0.31 -9.47 26.31
CA PRO A 235 -0.97 -10.04 25.92
C PRO A 235 -1.24 -9.91 24.42
N VAL A 236 -1.82 -10.96 23.84
CA VAL A 236 -2.05 -11.04 22.41
C VAL A 236 -3.43 -10.50 22.02
N ILE A 237 -3.46 -9.56 21.09
CA ILE A 237 -4.67 -9.10 20.39
C ILE A 237 -4.71 -9.73 19.01
N ILE A 238 -5.80 -10.41 18.66
CA ILE A 238 -6.08 -10.86 17.29
C ILE A 238 -7.08 -9.89 16.67
N SER A 239 -6.64 -9.19 15.62
CA SER A 239 -7.41 -8.21 14.87
C SER A 239 -8.09 -8.85 13.67
N LEU A 240 -9.41 -8.70 13.58
CA LEU A 240 -10.28 -9.22 12.54
C LEU A 240 -10.78 -8.05 11.68
N HIS A 241 -10.34 -8.00 10.42
CA HIS A 241 -10.74 -6.97 9.47
C HIS A 241 -12.22 -7.09 9.03
N GLY A 242 -12.76 -6.00 8.49
CA GLY A 242 -14.11 -5.94 7.91
C GLY A 242 -14.24 -6.51 6.49
N GLY A 243 -15.38 -6.30 5.83
CA GLY A 243 -15.52 -6.50 4.38
C GLY A 243 -16.72 -7.30 3.85
N PRO A 244 -17.08 -8.50 4.35
CA PRO A 244 -16.11 -9.60 4.40
C PRO A 244 -15.00 -9.50 3.34
N GLY A 245 -13.81 -10.00 3.63
CA GLY A 245 -12.73 -10.05 2.63
C GLY A 245 -12.07 -8.71 2.29
N ALA A 246 -12.04 -7.73 3.21
CA ALA A 246 -11.27 -6.50 3.07
C ALA A 246 -10.06 -6.47 4.03
N PRO A 247 -8.95 -7.18 3.71
CA PRO A 247 -7.81 -7.32 4.61
C PRO A 247 -7.13 -6.00 4.95
N SER A 248 -6.79 -5.84 6.24
CA SER A 248 -6.24 -4.61 6.82
C SER A 248 -4.74 -4.69 7.13
N THR A 249 -4.07 -5.83 6.86
CA THR A 249 -2.64 -6.04 7.19
C THR A 249 -1.70 -5.03 6.50
N ILE A 250 -2.14 -4.41 5.40
CA ILE A 250 -1.39 -3.35 4.71
C ILE A 250 -1.53 -1.98 5.36
N THR A 251 -2.54 -1.74 6.20
CA THR A 251 -2.85 -0.46 6.84
C THR A 251 -2.67 -0.46 8.34
N ASP A 252 -2.87 -1.60 9.01
CA ASP A 252 -3.01 -1.68 10.48
C ASP A 252 -1.86 -1.09 11.27
N TYR A 253 -0.67 -1.07 10.67
CA TYR A 253 0.50 -0.44 11.25
C TYR A 253 0.30 1.05 11.62
N CYS A 254 -0.70 1.74 11.05
CA CYS A 254 -0.98 3.14 11.37
C CYS A 254 -1.55 3.34 12.78
N TRP A 255 -2.18 2.32 13.36
CA TRP A 255 -2.74 2.34 14.71
C TRP A 255 -2.03 1.35 15.64
N ILE A 256 -1.56 0.21 15.14
CA ILE A 256 -0.83 -0.81 15.94
C ILE A 256 0.37 -0.21 16.66
N ASP A 257 1.09 0.75 16.03
CA ASP A 257 2.25 1.41 16.64
C ASP A 257 1.93 1.98 18.04
N TYR A 258 0.69 2.42 18.30
CA TYR A 258 0.26 2.93 19.61
C TYR A 258 -0.02 1.83 20.65
N LEU A 259 -0.11 0.56 20.25
CA LEU A 259 -0.39 -0.59 21.12
C LEU A 259 0.83 -1.47 21.39
N THR A 260 1.83 -1.48 20.49
CA THR A 260 2.96 -2.43 20.53
C THR A 260 3.81 -2.43 21.81
N ASP A 261 3.81 -1.34 22.57
CA ASP A 261 4.47 -1.27 23.88
C ASP A 261 3.85 -2.23 24.91
N ASP A 262 2.52 -2.42 24.84
CA ASP A 262 1.74 -3.14 25.86
C ASP A 262 1.14 -4.46 25.33
N TYR A 263 1.07 -4.65 24.01
CA TYR A 263 0.39 -5.78 23.36
C TYR A 263 1.19 -6.33 22.20
N THR A 264 1.04 -7.64 21.95
CA THR A 264 1.41 -8.26 20.68
C THR A 264 0.16 -8.38 19.81
N VAL A 265 0.13 -7.71 18.65
CA VAL A 265 -1.03 -7.67 17.76
C VAL A 265 -0.81 -8.59 16.56
N ILE A 266 -1.78 -9.46 16.29
CA ILE A 266 -1.84 -10.32 15.10
C ILE A 266 -2.95 -9.79 14.19
N SER A 267 -2.58 -9.22 13.05
CA SER A 267 -3.51 -8.94 11.95
C SER A 267 -3.55 -10.13 11.00
N TRP A 268 -4.75 -10.56 10.60
CA TRP A 268 -4.97 -11.77 9.82
C TRP A 268 -5.71 -11.46 8.53
N ASP A 269 -5.17 -11.86 7.37
CA ASP A 269 -5.92 -11.89 6.12
C ASP A 269 -6.77 -13.16 6.12
N GLN A 270 -8.08 -12.99 6.32
CA GLN A 270 -9.03 -14.11 6.46
C GLN A 270 -9.07 -15.00 5.21
N ARG A 271 -9.57 -16.24 5.38
CA ARG A 271 -9.75 -17.16 4.25
C ARG A 271 -10.50 -16.46 3.13
N GLY A 272 -9.96 -16.60 1.94
CA GLY A 272 -10.60 -16.20 0.71
C GLY A 272 -10.40 -14.77 0.27
N CYS A 273 -9.60 -14.00 1.00
CA CYS A 273 -9.25 -12.65 0.59
C CYS A 273 -7.75 -12.39 0.54
N GLY A 274 -7.37 -11.28 -0.10
CA GLY A 274 -6.01 -10.74 -0.11
C GLY A 274 -4.92 -11.75 -0.46
N ARG A 275 -3.89 -11.78 0.39
CA ARG A 275 -2.75 -12.69 0.22
C ARG A 275 -3.12 -14.13 0.46
N THR A 276 -4.05 -14.39 1.38
CA THR A 276 -4.54 -15.73 1.68
C THR A 276 -5.18 -16.36 0.44
N TYR A 277 -6.04 -15.64 -0.28
CA TYR A 277 -6.61 -16.12 -1.54
C TYR A 277 -5.54 -16.45 -2.58
N TYR A 278 -4.66 -15.49 -2.90
CA TYR A 278 -3.68 -15.69 -3.97
C TYR A 278 -2.62 -16.74 -3.66
N HIS A 279 -2.28 -16.93 -2.40
CA HIS A 279 -1.36 -17.99 -1.97
C HIS A 279 -1.96 -19.39 -2.14
N ASN A 280 -3.29 -19.52 -2.01
CA ASN A 280 -4.01 -20.79 -2.12
C ASN A 280 -4.76 -20.98 -3.45
N VAL A 281 -4.61 -20.07 -4.41
CA VAL A 281 -5.36 -20.08 -5.69
C VAL A 281 -5.17 -21.36 -6.51
N ASN A 282 -4.07 -22.08 -6.34
CA ASN A 282 -3.83 -23.34 -7.05
C ASN A 282 -4.63 -24.52 -6.47
N THR A 283 -5.01 -24.42 -5.19
CA THR A 283 -5.74 -25.46 -4.46
C THR A 283 -7.22 -25.12 -4.29
N ASP A 284 -7.57 -23.84 -4.26
CA ASP A 284 -8.94 -23.34 -4.18
C ASP A 284 -9.14 -22.10 -5.09
N PRO A 285 -9.14 -22.28 -6.43
CA PRO A 285 -9.17 -21.16 -7.38
C PRO A 285 -10.44 -20.32 -7.33
N ASP A 286 -11.57 -20.96 -7.01
CA ASP A 286 -12.90 -20.36 -7.03
C ASP A 286 -13.38 -19.98 -5.61
N ASN A 287 -12.48 -19.99 -4.63
CA ASN A 287 -12.80 -19.71 -3.23
C ASN A 287 -13.91 -20.59 -2.64
N SER A 288 -14.02 -21.82 -3.16
CA SER A 288 -15.11 -22.75 -2.87
C SER A 288 -15.18 -23.20 -1.41
N THR A 289 -14.09 -23.02 -0.66
CA THR A 289 -14.02 -23.35 0.78
C THR A 289 -14.41 -22.19 1.69
N VAL A 290 -14.74 -21.03 1.15
CA VAL A 290 -15.20 -19.88 1.94
C VAL A 290 -16.62 -20.10 2.46
N SER A 291 -16.77 -19.99 3.77
CA SER A 291 -18.05 -19.92 4.46
C SER A 291 -17.85 -19.29 5.84
N PHE A 292 -18.92 -18.78 6.45
CA PHE A 292 -18.84 -18.23 7.80
C PHE A 292 -18.39 -19.29 8.82
N GLU A 293 -18.89 -20.52 8.70
CA GLU A 293 -18.47 -21.65 9.54
C GLU A 293 -16.97 -21.95 9.39
N GLN A 294 -16.45 -21.91 8.16
CA GLN A 294 -15.03 -22.12 7.93
C GLN A 294 -14.19 -20.97 8.50
N ALA A 295 -14.66 -19.72 8.40
CA ALA A 295 -14.00 -18.56 9.02
C ALA A 295 -13.94 -18.69 10.56
N MET A 296 -15.01 -19.18 11.21
CA MET A 296 -15.02 -19.47 12.65
C MET A 296 -14.00 -20.57 13.02
N ASN A 297 -13.93 -21.64 12.23
CA ASN A 297 -12.95 -22.70 12.43
C ASN A 297 -11.51 -22.17 12.26
N ASP A 298 -11.27 -21.32 11.27
CA ASP A 298 -9.96 -20.72 11.00
C ASP A 298 -9.54 -19.77 12.10
N LEU A 299 -10.48 -18.99 12.65
CA LEU A 299 -10.25 -18.16 13.81
C LEU A 299 -9.88 -19.01 15.04
N ASP A 300 -10.58 -20.13 15.28
CA ASP A 300 -10.21 -21.03 16.39
C ASP A 300 -8.79 -21.59 16.24
N ALA A 301 -8.43 -22.01 15.03
CA ALA A 301 -7.08 -22.48 14.73
C ALA A 301 -6.02 -21.38 14.92
N LEU A 302 -6.34 -20.13 14.56
CA LEU A 302 -5.46 -18.98 14.75
C LEU A 302 -5.30 -18.64 16.24
N VAL A 303 -6.38 -18.72 17.02
CA VAL A 303 -6.35 -18.54 18.48
C VAL A 303 -5.46 -19.60 19.12
N GLU A 304 -5.62 -20.88 18.74
CA GLU A 304 -4.73 -21.94 19.21
C GLU A 304 -3.27 -21.72 18.79
N TYR A 305 -3.03 -21.29 17.55
CA TYR A 305 -1.69 -20.93 17.09
C TYR A 305 -1.08 -19.82 17.97
N ALA A 306 -1.83 -18.76 18.24
CA ALA A 306 -1.39 -17.62 19.05
C ALA A 306 -1.08 -18.04 20.49
N ARG A 307 -1.99 -18.77 21.14
CA ARG A 307 -1.83 -19.28 22.51
C ARG A 307 -0.58 -20.16 22.63
N ASN A 308 -0.39 -21.08 21.69
CA ASN A 308 0.76 -21.99 21.71
C ASN A 308 2.10 -21.29 21.39
N THR A 309 2.09 -20.33 20.47
CA THR A 309 3.31 -19.62 20.02
C THR A 309 3.78 -18.63 21.07
N TYR A 310 2.85 -17.83 21.62
CA TYR A 310 3.14 -16.74 22.56
C TYR A 310 2.91 -17.12 24.03
N LYS A 311 2.64 -18.40 24.31
CA LYS A 311 2.45 -18.96 25.66
C LYS A 311 1.38 -18.24 26.48
N GLN A 312 0.30 -17.87 25.81
CA GLN A 312 -0.85 -17.20 26.41
C GLN A 312 -1.97 -18.22 26.69
N ASP A 313 -2.56 -18.17 27.89
CA ASP A 313 -3.72 -19.01 28.21
C ASP A 313 -4.96 -18.57 27.43
N LYS A 314 -5.11 -17.26 27.20
CA LYS A 314 -6.23 -16.60 26.52
C LYS A 314 -5.72 -15.47 25.63
N VAL A 315 -6.52 -15.06 24.65
CA VAL A 315 -6.23 -13.91 23.76
C VAL A 315 -7.30 -12.83 23.88
N ILE A 316 -7.04 -11.65 23.35
CA ILE A 316 -8.04 -10.59 23.16
C ILE A 316 -8.52 -10.67 21.71
N ILE A 317 -9.82 -10.68 21.49
CA ILE A 317 -10.40 -10.65 20.14
C ILE A 317 -10.87 -9.23 19.85
N MET A 318 -10.40 -8.66 18.74
CA MET A 318 -10.79 -7.34 18.28
C MET A 318 -11.29 -7.44 16.86
N GLY A 319 -12.54 -7.05 16.60
CA GLY A 319 -13.14 -7.16 15.28
C GLY A 319 -13.73 -5.84 14.78
N HIS A 320 -13.49 -5.50 13.51
CA HIS A 320 -14.00 -4.30 12.85
C HIS A 320 -15.07 -4.64 11.82
N SER A 321 -16.25 -3.98 11.87
CA SER A 321 -17.38 -4.24 10.95
C SER A 321 -17.67 -5.74 10.85
N TYR A 322 -17.68 -6.36 9.67
CA TYR A 322 -17.82 -7.81 9.51
C TYR A 322 -16.93 -8.63 10.45
N GLY A 323 -15.71 -8.18 10.74
CA GLY A 323 -14.82 -8.85 11.70
C GLY A 323 -15.37 -8.84 13.14
N SER A 324 -16.20 -7.85 13.50
CA SER A 324 -16.94 -7.81 14.77
C SER A 324 -18.06 -8.86 14.81
N LEU A 325 -18.72 -9.16 13.69
CA LEU A 325 -19.71 -10.24 13.58
C LEU A 325 -19.06 -11.62 13.77
N LEU A 326 -17.88 -11.83 13.17
CA LEU A 326 -17.08 -13.04 13.36
C LEU A 326 -16.58 -13.14 14.81
N GLY A 327 -16.00 -12.05 15.32
CA GLY A 327 -15.45 -11.99 16.66
C GLY A 327 -16.49 -12.20 17.76
N SER A 328 -17.64 -11.53 17.68
CA SER A 328 -18.69 -11.64 18.71
C SER A 328 -19.23 -13.05 18.84
N GLN A 329 -19.45 -13.74 17.72
CA GLN A 329 -19.86 -15.15 17.74
C GLN A 329 -18.77 -16.04 18.32
N TYR A 330 -17.51 -15.83 17.91
CA TYR A 330 -16.40 -16.62 18.42
C TYR A 330 -16.23 -16.51 19.95
N VAL A 331 -16.29 -15.30 20.51
CA VAL A 331 -16.10 -15.12 21.96
C VAL A 331 -17.24 -15.70 22.79
N LEU A 332 -18.45 -15.79 22.21
CA LEU A 332 -19.61 -16.42 22.85
C LEU A 332 -19.52 -17.95 22.82
N ASP A 333 -18.97 -18.52 21.74
CA ASP A 333 -18.80 -19.97 21.57
C ASP A 333 -17.56 -20.52 22.29
N HIS A 334 -16.52 -19.69 22.46
CA HIS A 334 -15.23 -20.05 23.07
C HIS A 334 -14.79 -19.12 24.22
N PRO A 335 -15.64 -18.88 25.23
CA PRO A 335 -15.33 -17.94 26.32
C PRO A 335 -14.10 -18.35 27.15
N GLU A 336 -13.74 -19.63 27.15
CA GLU A 336 -12.58 -20.17 27.84
C GLU A 336 -11.24 -19.76 27.21
N LYS A 337 -11.24 -19.33 25.95
CA LYS A 337 -10.03 -18.95 25.20
C LYS A 337 -9.82 -17.44 25.12
N VAL A 338 -10.77 -16.65 25.60
CA VAL A 338 -10.82 -15.20 25.39
C VAL A 338 -10.78 -14.45 26.72
N SER A 339 -9.95 -13.41 26.75
CA SER A 339 -9.68 -12.56 27.91
C SER A 339 -10.48 -11.26 27.87
N ALA A 340 -10.72 -10.69 26.69
CA ALA A 340 -11.58 -9.55 26.44
C ALA A 340 -12.04 -9.53 24.97
N TYR A 341 -13.16 -8.86 24.70
CA TYR A 341 -13.69 -8.62 23.37
C TYR A 341 -13.77 -7.12 23.08
N ILE A 342 -13.32 -6.72 21.88
CA ILE A 342 -13.38 -5.33 21.39
C ILE A 342 -14.11 -5.33 20.03
N GLY A 343 -15.32 -4.78 19.99
CA GLY A 343 -16.08 -4.58 18.75
C GLY A 343 -15.90 -3.16 18.23
N ILE A 344 -15.36 -3.00 17.03
CA ILE A 344 -15.15 -1.71 16.36
C ILE A 344 -16.22 -1.56 15.28
N GLY A 345 -17.11 -0.57 15.37
CA GLY A 345 -18.26 -0.49 14.45
C GLY A 345 -19.03 -1.82 14.48
N GLN A 346 -19.58 -2.15 15.65
CA GLN A 346 -20.18 -3.46 15.91
C GLN A 346 -21.35 -3.74 14.95
N GLU A 347 -21.26 -4.86 14.22
CA GLU A 347 -22.38 -5.39 13.44
C GLU A 347 -23.41 -5.97 14.40
N VAL A 348 -24.64 -5.47 14.29
CA VAL A 348 -25.75 -5.87 15.18
C VAL A 348 -26.88 -6.49 14.37
N ILE A 349 -27.35 -5.81 13.34
CA ILE A 349 -28.49 -6.25 12.53
C ILE A 349 -28.33 -5.77 11.09
N GLU A 350 -28.18 -6.73 10.20
CA GLU A 350 -28.06 -6.53 8.75
C GLU A 350 -29.21 -7.18 8.00
N GLU A 351 -29.91 -8.12 8.66
CA GLU A 351 -31.15 -8.74 8.19
C GLU A 351 -32.12 -7.69 7.62
N ASP A 352 -32.68 -8.01 6.45
CA ASP A 352 -33.59 -7.14 5.70
C ASP A 352 -33.00 -5.74 5.38
N LEU A 353 -31.67 -5.62 5.24
CA LEU A 353 -30.97 -4.37 4.94
C LEU A 353 -31.24 -3.29 5.99
N TYR A 354 -31.31 -3.68 7.27
CA TYR A 354 -31.68 -2.77 8.36
C TYR A 354 -30.79 -1.54 8.43
N ALA A 355 -29.46 -1.69 8.44
CA ALA A 355 -28.52 -0.57 8.56
C ALA A 355 -28.68 0.43 7.40
N TYR A 356 -28.81 -0.05 6.16
CA TYR A 356 -29.06 0.79 4.98
C TYR A 356 -30.42 1.49 5.03
N THR A 357 -31.45 0.81 5.52
CA THR A 357 -32.80 1.38 5.68
C THR A 357 -32.81 2.45 6.78
N TYR A 358 -32.05 2.23 7.86
CA TYR A 358 -31.86 3.19 8.94
C TYR A 358 -31.19 4.48 8.41
N ASP A 359 -30.07 4.32 7.71
CA ASP A 359 -29.34 5.42 7.06
C ASP A 359 -30.26 6.21 6.11
N TYR A 360 -30.88 5.52 5.16
CA TYR A 360 -31.80 6.13 4.19
C TYR A 360 -32.91 6.95 4.85
N ASN A 361 -33.59 6.41 5.87
CA ASN A 361 -34.72 7.10 6.51
C ASN A 361 -34.28 8.38 7.22
N ASP A 362 -33.12 8.38 7.88
CA ASP A 362 -32.56 9.57 8.52
C ASP A 362 -32.13 10.62 7.49
N ALA A 363 -31.41 10.21 6.43
CA ALA A 363 -31.01 11.09 5.34
C ALA A 363 -32.22 11.76 4.67
N LEU A 364 -33.27 10.97 4.41
CA LEU A 364 -34.50 11.43 3.77
C LEU A 364 -35.24 12.45 4.64
N ALA A 365 -35.28 12.24 5.96
CA ALA A 365 -35.88 13.18 6.89
C ALA A 365 -35.14 14.53 6.87
N LYS A 366 -33.80 14.51 6.95
CA LYS A 366 -32.94 15.70 6.88
C LYS A 366 -33.07 16.42 5.54
N ALA A 367 -33.11 15.68 4.43
CA ALA A 367 -33.30 16.24 3.08
C ALA A 367 -34.65 16.97 2.95
N ARG A 368 -35.73 16.35 3.44
CA ARG A 368 -37.08 16.94 3.42
C ARG A 368 -37.18 18.18 4.29
N GLU A 369 -36.55 18.18 5.47
CA GLU A 369 -36.49 19.36 6.34
C GLU A 369 -35.71 20.51 5.69
N ALA A 370 -34.61 20.20 5.01
CA ALA A 370 -33.82 21.17 4.26
C ALA A 370 -34.50 21.67 2.96
N GLY A 371 -35.55 21.00 2.49
CA GLY A 371 -36.21 21.29 1.21
C GLY A 371 -35.40 20.88 -0.01
N ASP A 372 -34.49 19.91 0.15
CA ASP A 372 -33.66 19.36 -0.92
C ASP A 372 -34.43 18.37 -1.81
N ASP A 373 -33.97 18.17 -3.05
CA ASP A 373 -34.50 17.13 -3.94
C ASP A 373 -34.09 15.73 -3.44
N THR A 374 -35.07 14.85 -3.27
CA THR A 374 -34.90 13.49 -2.73
C THR A 374 -34.87 12.41 -3.82
N GLY A 375 -35.16 12.75 -5.08
CA GLY A 375 -35.40 11.75 -6.13
C GLY A 375 -34.23 10.81 -6.38
N GLU A 376 -32.99 11.28 -6.32
CA GLU A 376 -31.81 10.43 -6.48
C GLU A 376 -31.67 9.41 -5.35
N MET A 377 -31.86 9.85 -4.10
CA MET A 377 -31.76 9.02 -2.90
C MET A 377 -32.90 7.98 -2.84
N GLU A 378 -34.13 8.39 -3.15
CA GLU A 378 -35.29 7.49 -3.21
C GLU A 378 -35.09 6.40 -4.29
N ASN A 379 -34.60 6.77 -5.48
CA ASN A 379 -34.27 5.81 -6.53
C ASN A 379 -33.11 4.87 -6.13
N ALA A 380 -32.07 5.37 -5.46
CA ALA A 380 -30.95 4.55 -5.00
C ALA A 380 -31.42 3.51 -3.97
N TYR A 381 -32.29 3.91 -3.04
CA TYR A 381 -32.90 3.01 -2.07
C TYR A 381 -33.78 1.94 -2.74
N GLU A 382 -34.67 2.33 -3.66
CA GLU A 382 -35.49 1.36 -4.41
C GLU A 382 -34.63 0.34 -5.18
N ASN A 383 -33.53 0.78 -5.80
CA ASN A 383 -32.61 -0.11 -6.49
C ASN A 383 -31.93 -1.10 -5.54
N LEU A 384 -31.53 -0.64 -4.35
CA LEU A 384 -30.92 -1.49 -3.33
C LEU A 384 -31.89 -2.57 -2.83
N ILE A 385 -33.11 -2.19 -2.48
CA ILE A 385 -34.13 -3.13 -1.98
C ILE A 385 -34.46 -4.21 -3.02
N ASN A 386 -34.49 -3.85 -4.30
CA ASN A 386 -34.77 -4.81 -5.38
C ASN A 386 -33.56 -5.68 -5.75
N ASN A 387 -32.34 -5.19 -5.54
CA ASN A 387 -31.11 -5.88 -5.93
C ASN A 387 -29.94 -5.47 -5.01
N PRO A 388 -29.67 -6.22 -3.92
CA PRO A 388 -28.67 -5.85 -2.92
C PRO A 388 -27.23 -6.16 -3.34
N THR A 389 -26.74 -5.46 -4.36
CA THR A 389 -25.34 -5.54 -4.81
C THR A 389 -24.47 -4.50 -4.12
N VAL A 390 -23.16 -4.72 -4.10
CA VAL A 390 -22.17 -3.75 -3.58
C VAL A 390 -22.28 -2.41 -4.32
N ALA A 391 -22.56 -2.44 -5.63
CA ALA A 391 -22.75 -1.23 -6.42
C ALA A 391 -23.99 -0.42 -5.96
N ASN A 392 -25.11 -1.10 -5.67
CA ASN A 392 -26.33 -0.44 -5.19
C ASN A 392 -26.20 0.04 -3.73
N MET A 393 -25.49 -0.71 -2.88
CA MET A 393 -25.14 -0.27 -1.52
C MET A 393 -24.32 1.02 -1.59
N SER A 394 -23.27 1.04 -2.43
CA SER A 394 -22.44 2.23 -2.64
C SER A 394 -23.22 3.40 -3.23
N ALA A 395 -24.15 3.15 -4.17
CA ALA A 395 -25.01 4.19 -4.73
C ALA A 395 -25.89 4.85 -3.66
N LEU A 396 -26.50 4.06 -2.77
CA LEU A 396 -27.27 4.60 -1.66
C LEU A 396 -26.38 5.42 -0.71
N SER A 397 -25.27 4.86 -0.24
CA SER A 397 -24.35 5.58 0.67
C SER A 397 -23.82 6.89 0.06
N ASN A 398 -23.55 6.93 -1.25
CA ASN A 398 -23.16 8.17 -1.92
C ASN A 398 -24.29 9.21 -1.95
N SER A 399 -25.54 8.77 -2.09
CA SER A 399 -26.71 9.66 -2.10
C SER A 399 -27.06 10.22 -0.71
N THR A 400 -26.72 9.49 0.37
CA THR A 400 -26.95 9.90 1.76
C THR A 400 -25.78 10.72 2.34
N LEU A 401 -24.58 10.62 1.74
CA LEU A 401 -23.33 11.25 2.20
C LEU A 401 -23.45 12.73 2.57
N LYS A 402 -24.27 13.52 1.85
CA LYS A 402 -24.49 14.94 2.16
C LYS A 402 -24.97 15.18 3.61
N TYR A 403 -25.75 14.24 4.16
CA TYR A 403 -26.39 14.34 5.48
C TYR A 403 -25.64 13.57 6.57
N HIS A 404 -24.66 12.77 6.16
CA HIS A 404 -24.01 11.73 6.96
C HIS A 404 -22.48 11.72 6.84
N SER A 405 -21.90 12.75 6.23
CA SER A 405 -20.45 12.91 6.20
C SER A 405 -19.90 13.03 7.62
N PRO A 406 -18.89 12.23 8.00
CA PRO A 406 -18.27 12.35 9.32
C PRO A 406 -17.60 13.71 9.47
N ARG A 407 -17.64 14.27 10.69
CA ARG A 407 -17.00 15.56 10.98
C ARG A 407 -15.47 15.50 10.89
N VAL A 408 -14.88 14.37 11.26
CA VAL A 408 -13.46 14.07 11.06
C VAL A 408 -13.29 13.44 9.68
N THR A 409 -12.81 14.23 8.72
CA THR A 409 -12.67 13.78 7.32
C THR A 409 -11.27 13.25 6.99
N GLU A 410 -10.28 13.55 7.83
CA GLU A 410 -8.93 13.03 7.66
C GLU A 410 -8.87 11.56 8.10
N ASP A 411 -8.38 10.71 7.21
CA ASP A 411 -8.14 9.29 7.48
C ASP A 411 -6.73 8.93 7.02
N VAL A 412 -5.89 8.49 7.96
CA VAL A 412 -4.50 8.15 7.68
C VAL A 412 -4.36 6.83 6.91
N SER A 413 -5.40 6.00 6.85
CA SER A 413 -5.40 4.67 6.21
C SER A 413 -5.03 4.76 4.73
N THR A 414 -5.53 5.77 4.01
CA THR A 414 -5.19 5.97 2.59
C THR A 414 -3.70 6.23 2.42
N THR A 415 -3.15 7.14 3.23
CA THR A 415 -1.71 7.45 3.22
C THR A 415 -0.89 6.25 3.70
N ALA A 416 -1.40 5.51 4.69
CA ALA A 416 -0.78 4.31 5.22
C ALA A 416 -0.69 3.21 4.15
N THR A 417 -1.73 2.99 3.35
CA THR A 417 -1.69 2.06 2.21
C THR A 417 -0.61 2.43 1.21
N ILE A 418 -0.57 3.71 0.78
CA ILE A 418 0.41 4.19 -0.21
C ILE A 418 1.85 3.97 0.27
N PHE A 419 2.13 4.26 1.55
CA PHE A 419 3.46 4.15 2.13
C PHE A 419 3.69 2.87 2.95
N SER A 420 2.84 1.86 2.77
CA SER A 420 2.91 0.62 3.53
C SER A 420 4.19 -0.14 3.21
N PRO A 421 4.99 -0.53 4.21
CA PRO A 421 6.13 -1.40 3.98
C PRO A 421 5.68 -2.81 3.57
N TYR A 422 4.46 -3.21 3.96
CA TYR A 422 3.92 -4.54 3.73
C TYR A 422 3.30 -4.69 2.35
N PHE A 423 2.77 -3.63 1.74
CA PHE A 423 2.02 -3.69 0.48
C PHE A 423 2.79 -4.38 -0.67
N GLY A 424 2.19 -5.44 -1.21
CA GLY A 424 2.70 -6.30 -2.27
C GLY A 424 1.79 -6.37 -3.49
N VAL A 425 2.13 -7.28 -4.42
CA VAL A 425 1.40 -7.44 -5.69
C VAL A 425 0.01 -8.04 -5.46
N ASP A 426 -0.10 -9.02 -4.57
CA ASP A 426 -1.38 -9.68 -4.29
C ASP A 426 -2.36 -8.75 -3.58
N ASP A 427 -1.88 -7.83 -2.74
CA ASP A 427 -2.73 -6.77 -2.17
C ASP A 427 -3.26 -5.84 -3.26
N ALA A 428 -2.40 -5.41 -4.20
CA ALA A 428 -2.83 -4.56 -5.31
C ALA A 428 -3.88 -5.25 -6.20
N ARG A 429 -3.71 -6.55 -6.44
CA ARG A 429 -4.66 -7.37 -7.20
C ARG A 429 -5.99 -7.50 -6.46
N TRP A 430 -5.95 -7.77 -5.16
CA TRP A 430 -7.17 -7.91 -4.37
C TRP A 430 -7.91 -6.59 -4.22
N TYR A 431 -7.20 -5.49 -3.99
CA TYR A 431 -7.78 -4.15 -3.95
C TYR A 431 -8.48 -3.79 -5.27
N TRP A 432 -7.93 -4.24 -6.41
CA TRP A 432 -8.59 -4.11 -7.69
C TRP A 432 -9.89 -4.92 -7.79
N VAL A 433 -9.92 -6.15 -7.22
CA VAL A 433 -11.15 -6.96 -7.14
C VAL A 433 -12.24 -6.20 -6.37
N ILE A 434 -11.94 -5.71 -5.17
CA ILE A 434 -12.86 -4.92 -4.35
C ILE A 434 -13.34 -3.67 -5.10
N LEU A 435 -12.42 -2.85 -5.62
CA LEU A 435 -12.77 -1.60 -6.33
C LEU A 435 -13.59 -1.85 -7.59
N SER A 436 -13.39 -2.98 -8.27
CA SER A 436 -14.16 -3.30 -9.47
C SER A 436 -15.65 -3.51 -9.17
N ALA A 437 -16.00 -3.96 -7.95
CA ALA A 437 -17.38 -4.14 -7.50
C ALA A 437 -18.17 -2.82 -7.49
N LEU A 438 -17.49 -1.70 -7.18
CA LEU A 438 -18.08 -0.36 -7.21
C LEU A 438 -18.53 0.07 -8.63
N THR A 439 -18.00 -0.59 -9.66
CA THR A 439 -18.36 -0.36 -11.07
C THR A 439 -19.28 -1.43 -11.64
N GLY A 440 -19.84 -2.30 -10.78
CA GLY A 440 -20.75 -3.39 -11.16
C GLY A 440 -20.06 -4.66 -11.66
N ASN A 441 -18.77 -4.85 -11.36
CA ASN A 441 -18.10 -6.13 -11.61
C ASN A 441 -18.45 -7.13 -10.51
N THR A 442 -18.83 -8.36 -10.88
CA THR A 442 -19.28 -9.37 -9.92
C THR A 442 -18.16 -10.17 -9.27
N ALA A 443 -16.89 -10.03 -9.70
CA ALA A 443 -15.81 -10.91 -9.24
C ALA A 443 -15.64 -10.94 -7.71
N TYR A 444 -15.80 -9.80 -7.05
CA TYR A 444 -15.79 -9.73 -5.59
C TYR A 444 -16.98 -10.47 -4.98
N GLU A 445 -18.19 -10.16 -5.47
CA GLU A 445 -19.43 -10.78 -4.99
C GLU A 445 -19.43 -12.29 -5.22
N ASP A 446 -18.90 -12.76 -6.34
CA ASP A 446 -18.81 -14.18 -6.69
C ASP A 446 -17.84 -14.93 -5.75
N LEU A 447 -16.71 -14.31 -5.39
CA LEU A 447 -15.69 -14.90 -4.50
C LEU A 447 -16.10 -14.89 -3.04
N GLU A 448 -16.86 -13.87 -2.60
CA GLU A 448 -17.23 -13.65 -1.20
C GLU A 448 -18.72 -13.95 -0.91
N LYS A 449 -19.46 -14.47 -1.91
CA LYS A 449 -20.91 -14.70 -1.82
C LYS A 449 -21.35 -15.38 -0.53
N PRO A 450 -20.73 -16.49 -0.07
CA PRO A 450 -21.16 -17.16 1.15
C PRO A 450 -21.05 -16.28 2.40
N LEU A 451 -20.06 -15.37 2.46
CA LEU A 451 -19.89 -14.45 3.58
C LEU A 451 -20.85 -13.26 3.48
N ILE A 452 -21.06 -12.72 2.28
CA ILE A 452 -22.02 -11.63 2.03
C ILE A 452 -23.44 -12.10 2.34
N ASP A 453 -23.83 -13.29 1.87
CA ASP A 453 -25.16 -13.86 2.16
C ASP A 453 -25.37 -14.07 3.67
N TYR A 454 -24.33 -14.50 4.39
CA TYR A 454 -24.41 -14.64 5.85
C TYR A 454 -24.51 -13.28 6.56
N LEU A 455 -23.73 -12.29 6.10
CA LEU A 455 -23.79 -10.93 6.63
C LEU A 455 -25.21 -10.37 6.48
N LEU A 456 -25.81 -10.46 5.30
CA LEU A 456 -27.15 -9.92 5.03
C LEU A 456 -28.29 -10.66 5.76
N ASP A 457 -28.04 -11.84 6.34
CA ASP A 457 -28.99 -12.58 7.20
C ASP A 457 -28.69 -12.38 8.70
N PHE A 458 -27.62 -11.64 9.03
CA PHE A 458 -27.14 -11.57 10.40
C PHE A 458 -28.04 -10.71 11.30
N ASN A 459 -28.29 -11.25 12.49
CA ASN A 459 -29.03 -10.58 13.55
C ASN A 459 -28.50 -11.06 14.92
N ALA A 460 -27.77 -10.20 15.61
CA ALA A 460 -27.14 -10.49 16.90
C ALA A 460 -28.15 -10.80 18.01
N TYR A 461 -29.38 -10.27 17.93
CA TYR A 461 -30.44 -10.55 18.90
C TYR A 461 -30.95 -12.00 18.86
N LYS A 462 -30.68 -12.72 17.76
CA LYS A 462 -31.00 -14.16 17.63
C LYS A 462 -29.92 -15.06 18.23
N ARG A 463 -28.86 -14.50 18.81
CA ARG A 463 -27.70 -15.23 19.36
C ARG A 463 -27.62 -15.09 20.87
N ASN A 464 -26.66 -15.80 21.48
CA ASN A 464 -26.36 -15.61 22.89
C ASN A 464 -25.92 -14.15 23.14
N THR A 465 -26.34 -13.56 24.25
CA THR A 465 -25.99 -12.19 24.64
C THR A 465 -25.20 -12.13 25.95
N ASP A 466 -24.80 -13.30 26.49
CA ASP A 466 -24.06 -13.42 27.73
C ASP A 466 -22.56 -13.64 27.49
N PHE A 467 -21.81 -12.55 27.47
CA PHE A 467 -20.35 -12.53 27.31
C PHE A 467 -19.69 -12.87 28.66
N GLN A 468 -18.79 -13.87 28.68
CA GLN A 468 -18.08 -14.28 29.89
C GLN A 468 -16.78 -13.51 30.13
N MET A 469 -16.54 -12.47 29.35
CA MET A 469 -15.34 -11.64 29.36
C MET A 469 -15.72 -10.16 29.25
N PRO A 470 -14.83 -9.22 29.63
CA PRO A 470 -15.05 -7.81 29.40
C PRO A 470 -15.29 -7.47 27.92
N VAL A 471 -16.25 -6.58 27.65
CA VAL A 471 -16.64 -6.13 26.31
C VAL A 471 -16.46 -4.62 26.16
N LEU A 472 -15.72 -4.20 25.13
CA LEU A 472 -15.68 -2.80 24.69
C LEU A 472 -16.31 -2.70 23.31
N PHE A 473 -17.36 -1.89 23.17
CA PHE A 473 -17.79 -1.40 21.87
C PHE A 473 -17.18 -0.02 21.63
N ILE A 474 -16.51 0.15 20.48
CA ILE A 474 -15.92 1.42 20.07
C ILE A 474 -16.38 1.77 18.66
N SER A 475 -16.99 2.93 18.49
CA SER A 475 -17.49 3.39 17.19
C SER A 475 -17.19 4.86 16.99
N GLY A 476 -17.16 5.32 15.74
CA GLY A 476 -17.27 6.75 15.48
C GLY A 476 -18.67 7.25 15.84
N SER A 477 -18.78 8.46 16.39
CA SER A 477 -20.11 9.03 16.69
C SER A 477 -20.94 9.32 15.43
N ASP A 478 -20.27 9.42 14.28
CA ASP A 478 -20.84 9.71 12.96
C ASP A 478 -20.69 8.47 12.04
N ASP A 479 -20.69 7.25 12.60
CA ASP A 479 -20.70 5.99 11.84
C ASP A 479 -22.12 5.69 11.33
N TRP A 480 -22.28 5.74 10.01
CA TRP A 480 -23.52 5.42 9.29
C TRP A 480 -23.45 4.10 8.53
N SER A 481 -22.29 3.43 8.54
CA SER A 481 -22.16 2.06 8.02
C SER A 481 -22.63 1.06 9.07
N CYS A 482 -22.24 1.25 10.32
CA CYS A 482 -22.80 0.55 11.48
C CYS A 482 -23.42 1.60 12.42
N PRO A 483 -24.71 1.96 12.21
CA PRO A 483 -25.34 3.04 12.96
C PRO A 483 -25.25 2.86 14.47
N VAL A 484 -24.91 3.94 15.18
CA VAL A 484 -24.69 3.93 16.64
C VAL A 484 -25.93 3.49 17.42
N GLY A 485 -27.13 3.88 17.01
CA GLY A 485 -28.37 3.57 17.71
C GLY A 485 -28.59 2.06 17.95
N PRO A 486 -28.57 1.22 16.91
CA PRO A 486 -28.61 -0.24 17.05
C PRO A 486 -27.50 -0.82 17.95
N ILE A 487 -26.30 -0.23 17.95
CA ILE A 487 -25.19 -0.65 18.83
C ILE A 487 -25.52 -0.32 20.29
N GLU A 488 -26.08 0.86 20.58
CA GLU A 488 -26.54 1.23 21.92
C GLU A 488 -27.66 0.31 22.42
N GLU A 489 -28.63 0.00 21.57
CA GLU A 489 -29.72 -0.93 21.89
C GLU A 489 -29.19 -2.33 22.20
N TYR A 490 -28.23 -2.83 21.41
CA TYR A 490 -27.59 -4.12 21.66
C TYR A 490 -26.73 -4.10 22.92
N TYR A 491 -25.98 -3.01 23.15
CA TYR A 491 -25.20 -2.80 24.35
C TYR A 491 -26.06 -2.92 25.61
N ASP A 492 -27.29 -2.39 25.61
CA ASP A 492 -28.20 -2.49 26.76
C ASP A 492 -28.66 -3.94 27.03
N VAL A 493 -28.74 -4.78 26.00
CA VAL A 493 -29.22 -6.16 26.09
C VAL A 493 -28.14 -7.15 26.53
N ILE A 494 -26.87 -6.93 26.18
CA ILE A 494 -25.80 -7.88 26.53
C ILE A 494 -25.45 -7.87 28.02
N THR A 495 -24.98 -9.01 28.53
CA THR A 495 -24.34 -9.13 29.85
C THR A 495 -22.85 -9.40 29.69
N ALA A 496 -22.04 -8.81 30.57
CA ALA A 496 -20.61 -9.03 30.65
C ALA A 496 -20.11 -8.72 32.07
N PRO A 497 -18.99 -9.30 32.54
CA PRO A 497 -18.36 -8.94 33.82
C PRO A 497 -18.03 -7.44 33.92
N GLN A 498 -17.68 -6.83 32.78
CA GLN A 498 -17.48 -5.40 32.59
C GLN A 498 -17.86 -5.09 31.13
N LYS A 499 -18.65 -4.04 30.89
CA LYS A 499 -18.90 -3.55 29.53
C LYS A 499 -18.78 -2.04 29.46
N GLU A 500 -18.29 -1.55 28.33
CA GLU A 500 -18.21 -0.13 28.03
C GLU A 500 -18.52 0.11 26.54
N MET A 501 -19.18 1.22 26.25
CA MET A 501 -19.34 1.75 24.91
C MET A 501 -18.63 3.10 24.83
N TYR A 502 -17.73 3.26 23.85
CA TYR A 502 -16.95 4.47 23.64
C TYR A 502 -17.18 5.01 22.23
N LEU A 503 -17.63 6.26 22.14
CA LEU A 503 -17.80 6.95 20.86
C LEU A 503 -16.63 7.90 20.63
N VAL A 504 -15.92 7.72 19.52
CA VAL A 504 -14.88 8.65 19.07
C VAL A 504 -15.56 9.80 18.35
N ASP A 505 -15.58 10.99 18.96
CA ASP A 505 -16.38 12.13 18.48
C ASP A 505 -15.97 12.56 17.07
N GLY A 506 -16.97 12.67 16.20
CA GLY A 506 -16.83 13.10 14.81
C GLY A 506 -16.23 12.06 13.86
N CYS A 507 -15.72 10.93 14.36
CA CYS A 507 -15.27 9.83 13.50
C CYS A 507 -16.47 9.11 12.87
N GLY A 508 -16.21 8.52 11.70
CA GLY A 508 -17.15 7.63 11.02
C GLY A 508 -16.79 6.17 11.27
N HIS A 509 -16.92 5.34 10.24
CA HIS A 509 -16.82 3.90 10.34
C HIS A 509 -15.42 3.34 10.68
N SER A 510 -14.36 4.14 10.61
CA SER A 510 -12.99 3.67 10.85
C SER A 510 -12.25 4.59 11.84
N PRO A 511 -12.67 4.64 13.12
CA PRO A 511 -12.03 5.46 14.13
C PRO A 511 -10.52 5.16 14.28
N GLN A 512 -10.10 3.90 14.05
CA GLN A 512 -8.71 3.47 14.03
C GLN A 512 -7.88 4.11 12.90
N GLY A 513 -8.53 4.51 11.80
CA GLY A 513 -7.90 5.23 10.69
C GLY A 513 -7.98 6.75 10.82
N GLN A 514 -9.03 7.27 11.45
CA GLN A 514 -9.28 8.70 11.59
C GLN A 514 -8.55 9.31 12.78
N LEU A 515 -8.67 8.72 13.98
CA LEU A 515 -8.02 9.16 15.21
C LEU A 515 -7.32 7.98 15.91
N PRO A 516 -6.22 7.44 15.32
CA PRO A 516 -5.57 6.20 15.78
C PRO A 516 -5.09 6.25 17.22
N GLU A 517 -4.57 7.40 17.68
CA GLU A 517 -4.06 7.56 19.03
C GLU A 517 -5.19 7.51 20.06
N GLU A 518 -6.27 8.27 19.85
CA GLU A 518 -7.44 8.27 20.75
C GLU A 518 -8.10 6.89 20.78
N PHE A 519 -8.28 6.27 19.61
CA PHE A 519 -8.78 4.92 19.47
C PHE A 519 -7.98 3.91 20.32
N CYS A 520 -6.64 3.93 20.21
CA CYS A 520 -5.78 3.03 20.99
C CYS A 520 -5.76 3.36 22.49
N GLN A 521 -5.84 4.65 22.85
CA GLN A 521 -5.94 5.06 24.26
C GLN A 521 -7.24 4.58 24.91
N ALA A 522 -8.36 4.59 24.19
CA ALA A 522 -9.62 4.04 24.67
C ALA A 522 -9.52 2.54 24.97
N ILE A 523 -8.89 1.77 24.08
CA ILE A 523 -8.61 0.34 24.28
C ILE A 523 -7.72 0.13 25.52
N LYS A 524 -6.59 0.84 25.61
CA LYS A 524 -5.66 0.71 26.75
C LYS A 524 -6.34 1.01 28.08
N ARG A 525 -7.12 2.10 28.14
CA ARG A 525 -7.87 2.50 29.34
C ARG A 525 -8.85 1.40 29.76
N PHE A 526 -9.63 0.89 28.83
CA PHE A 526 -10.61 -0.16 29.12
C PHE A 526 -9.94 -1.44 29.64
N LEU A 527 -8.91 -1.91 28.94
CA LEU A 527 -8.18 -3.12 29.34
C LEU A 527 -7.46 -2.96 30.69
N ASP A 528 -6.94 -1.77 30.99
CA ASP A 528 -6.35 -1.46 32.31
C ASP A 528 -7.39 -1.53 33.43
N VAL A 529 -8.57 -0.93 33.24
CA VAL A 529 -9.69 -1.03 34.18
C VAL A 529 -10.08 -2.49 34.40
N CYS A 530 -10.03 -3.31 33.35
CA CYS A 530 -10.43 -4.71 33.40
C CYS A 530 -9.36 -5.65 33.97
N LYS A 531 -8.15 -5.21 34.32
CA LYS A 531 -7.07 -6.09 34.83
C LYS A 531 -7.44 -6.95 36.03
N HIS A 532 -8.43 -6.53 36.82
CA HIS A 532 -8.91 -7.28 37.99
C HIS A 532 -9.89 -8.42 37.65
N VAL A 533 -10.49 -8.40 36.45
CA VAL A 533 -11.38 -9.44 35.93
C VAL A 533 -10.74 -10.22 34.78
N ILE A 534 -9.74 -9.65 34.10
CA ILE A 534 -8.95 -10.34 33.09
C ILE A 534 -7.87 -11.18 33.78
N THR A 535 -7.83 -12.46 33.46
CA THR A 535 -6.72 -13.35 33.81
C THR A 535 -5.69 -13.30 32.68
N PHE A 536 -4.65 -12.50 32.85
CA PHE A 536 -3.41 -12.63 32.07
C PHE A 536 -2.48 -13.53 32.88
N ASN A 537 -2.01 -14.63 32.27
CA ASN A 537 -0.98 -15.49 32.85
C ASN A 537 0.27 -15.44 31.99
#